data_AF-A0A381VWE6-F1
#
_entry.id   AF-A0A381VWE6-F1
#
_cell.length_a   1.000
_cell.length_b   1.000
_cell.length_c   1.000
_cell.angle_alpha   90.00
_cell.angle_beta   90.00
_cell.angle_gamma   90.00
#
_symmetry.space_group_name_H-M   'P 1'
#
loop_
_entity.id
_entity.type
_entity.pdbx_description
1 polymer ?
#
loop_
_entity_poly.entity_id
_entity_poly.type
_entity_poly.pdbx_seq_one_letter_code
_entity_poly.pdbx_strand_id
1 'polypeptide(L)'
;MKNNDLFLDNYLGKITEDFKGFAERSSKAVSKDWYTDPAPRIKEFADKLETKFGNKYIKILSGGSAHSFIVNTDKDSKFKKGDILMAASWSAPARNFPRGNIFDDNYNVRWTGAI
;
A
#
# COMPACT_ATOMS: atom_id res chain seq x y z
N MET A 1 8.39 -18.42 -6.41
CA MET A 1 7.07 -18.12 -7.00
C MET A 1 6.50 -16.95 -6.22
N LYS A 2 6.26 -15.79 -6.85
CA LYS A 2 5.48 -14.73 -6.20
C LYS A 2 4.08 -15.32 -6.05
N ASN A 3 3.62 -15.50 -4.81
CA ASN A 3 2.25 -15.94 -4.57
C ASN A 3 1.34 -14.80 -5.04
N ASN A 4 0.77 -14.97 -6.22
CA ASN A 4 -0.04 -13.98 -6.92
C ASN A 4 -1.47 -14.04 -6.34
N ASP A 5 -1.68 -13.36 -5.22
CA ASP A 5 -3.01 -13.19 -4.61
C ASP A 5 -3.67 -11.97 -5.23
N LEU A 6 -4.76 -12.19 -5.96
CA LEU A 6 -5.52 -11.14 -6.66
C LEU A 6 -5.88 -9.96 -5.74
N PHE A 7 -6.16 -10.22 -4.47
CA PHE A 7 -6.52 -9.16 -3.52
C PHE A 7 -5.32 -8.31 -3.11
N LEU A 8 -4.14 -8.92 -2.96
CA LEU A 8 -2.90 -8.18 -2.71
C LEU A 8 -2.48 -7.40 -3.94
N ASP A 9 -2.59 -7.98 -5.14
CA ASP A 9 -2.29 -7.29 -6.39
C ASP A 9 -3.21 -6.07 -6.58
N ASN A 10 -4.51 -6.22 -6.29
CA ASN A 10 -5.46 -5.11 -6.31
C ASN A 10 -5.09 -4.04 -5.27
N TYR A 11 -4.68 -4.44 -4.06
CA TYR A 11 -4.23 -3.51 -3.02
C TYR A 11 -3.00 -2.71 -3.46
N LEU A 12 -1.98 -3.39 -4.00
CA LEU A 12 -0.78 -2.74 -4.53
C LEU A 12 -1.12 -1.82 -5.72
N GLY A 13 -2.02 -2.25 -6.60
CA GLY A 13 -2.51 -1.45 -7.72
C GLY A 13 -3.18 -0.15 -7.27
N LYS A 14 -4.01 -0.19 -6.22
CA LYS A 14 -4.63 1.02 -5.64
C LYS A 14 -3.57 1.97 -5.05
N ILE A 15 -2.53 1.45 -4.40
CA ILE A 15 -1.40 2.27 -3.91
C ILE A 15 -0.67 2.94 -5.07
N THR A 16 -0.36 2.18 -6.14
CA THR A 16 0.30 2.70 -7.33
C THR A 16 -0.52 3.77 -8.04
N GLU A 17 -1.85 3.59 -8.15
CA GLU A 17 -2.72 4.58 -8.81
C GLU A 17 -2.80 5.90 -8.01
N ASP A 18 -2.85 5.84 -6.67
CA ASP A 18 -2.80 7.05 -5.84
C ASP A 18 -1.45 7.79 -6.00
N PHE A 19 -0.33 7.03 -6.07
CA PHE A 19 0.98 7.61 -6.33
C PHE A 19 1.07 8.25 -7.72
N LYS A 20 0.55 7.57 -8.75
CA LYS A 20 0.49 8.10 -10.12
C LYS A 20 -0.26 9.42 -10.17
N GLY A 21 -1.42 9.50 -9.52
CA GLY A 21 -2.16 10.77 -9.41
C GLY A 21 -1.33 11.88 -8.74
N PHE A 22 -0.57 11.56 -7.70
CA PHE A 22 0.37 12.51 -7.09
C PHE A 22 1.53 12.91 -8.04
N ALA A 23 2.14 11.94 -8.73
CA ALA A 23 3.25 12.16 -9.63
C ALA A 23 2.84 13.04 -10.84
N GLU A 24 1.66 12.82 -11.39
CA GLU A 24 1.11 13.63 -12.48
C GLU A 24 0.82 15.07 -12.05
N ARG A 25 0.19 15.25 -10.87
CA ARG A 25 -0.09 16.59 -10.33
C ARG A 25 1.19 17.36 -10.02
N SER A 26 2.15 16.71 -9.35
CA SER A 26 3.42 17.36 -8.98
C SER A 26 4.26 17.74 -10.19
N SER A 27 4.19 16.98 -11.29
CA SER A 27 4.97 17.25 -12.51
C SER A 27 4.45 18.44 -13.34
N LYS A 28 3.21 18.89 -13.10
CA LYS A 28 2.58 20.03 -13.78
C LYS A 28 2.55 21.30 -12.91
N ALA A 29 2.98 21.22 -11.66
CA ALA A 29 2.74 22.26 -10.65
C ALA A 29 3.65 23.51 -10.78
N VAL A 30 4.74 23.45 -11.53
CA VAL A 30 5.76 24.53 -11.55
C VAL A 30 5.60 25.42 -12.78
N SER A 31 5.74 24.87 -14.00
CA SER A 31 5.36 25.50 -15.26
C SER A 31 5.47 24.46 -16.39
N LYS A 32 5.00 24.79 -17.61
CA LYS A 32 5.20 23.92 -18.78
C LYS A 32 6.69 23.72 -19.11
N ASP A 33 7.52 24.70 -18.80
CA ASP A 33 8.97 24.69 -19.06
C ASP A 33 9.74 23.76 -18.10
N TRP A 34 9.18 23.50 -16.92
CA TRP A 34 9.75 22.60 -15.91
C TRP A 34 9.05 21.23 -15.84
N TYR A 35 8.29 20.88 -16.88
CA TYR A 35 7.66 19.57 -16.96
C TYR A 35 8.72 18.47 -16.94
N THR A 36 8.54 17.51 -16.03
CA THR A 36 9.31 16.27 -15.99
C THR A 36 8.36 15.11 -16.22
N ASP A 37 8.67 14.20 -17.13
CA ASP A 37 7.87 12.99 -17.34
C ASP A 37 7.76 12.18 -16.03
N PRO A 38 6.56 11.94 -15.49
CA PRO A 38 6.39 11.15 -14.28
C PRO A 38 6.49 9.65 -14.52
N ALA A 39 6.43 9.15 -15.76
CA ALA A 39 6.41 7.71 -16.03
C ALA A 39 7.58 6.93 -15.39
N PRO A 40 8.85 7.40 -15.43
CA PRO A 40 9.95 6.71 -14.79
C PRO A 40 9.79 6.56 -13.27
N ARG A 41 9.33 7.62 -12.58
CA ARG A 41 9.16 7.59 -11.12
C ARG A 41 7.97 6.71 -10.70
N ILE A 42 6.91 6.67 -11.52
CA ILE A 42 5.75 5.79 -11.28
C ILE A 42 6.18 4.33 -11.38
N LYS A 43 6.95 4.00 -12.42
CA LYS A 43 7.50 2.65 -12.59
C LYS A 43 8.41 2.27 -11.42
N GLU A 44 9.34 3.14 -11.05
CA GLU A 44 10.26 2.91 -9.92
C GLU A 44 9.50 2.69 -8.61
N PHE A 45 8.45 3.47 -8.35
CA PHE A 45 7.61 3.30 -7.17
C PHE A 45 6.91 1.94 -7.16
N ALA A 46 6.27 1.56 -8.26
CA ALA A 46 5.58 0.28 -8.39
C ALA A 46 6.54 -0.91 -8.22
N ASP A 47 7.74 -0.83 -8.80
CA ASP A 47 8.77 -1.88 -8.70
C ASP A 47 9.31 -2.05 -7.26
N LYS A 48 9.23 -0.99 -6.44
CA LYS A 48 9.68 -0.98 -5.04
C LYS A 48 8.59 -1.38 -4.03
N LEU A 49 7.38 -1.70 -4.49
CA LEU A 49 6.34 -2.26 -3.63
C LEU A 49 6.61 -3.75 -3.41
N GLU A 50 6.72 -4.14 -2.14
CA GLU A 50 7.01 -5.54 -1.78
C GLU A 50 6.03 -6.05 -0.73
N THR A 51 5.65 -7.32 -0.84
CA THR A 51 4.87 -8.05 0.15
C THR A 51 5.76 -9.03 0.91
N LYS A 52 5.78 -8.94 2.25
CA LYS A 52 6.46 -9.91 3.12
C LYS A 52 5.44 -10.67 3.96
N PHE A 53 5.33 -11.97 3.72
CA PHE A 53 4.38 -12.85 4.39
C PHE A 53 4.90 -13.24 5.77
N GLY A 54 4.12 -12.93 6.81
CA GLY A 54 4.30 -13.43 8.16
C GLY A 54 3.06 -14.19 8.63
N ASN A 55 3.21 -14.92 9.75
CA ASN A 55 2.13 -15.76 10.28
C ASN A 55 0.89 -14.96 10.67
N LYS A 56 1.09 -13.80 11.32
CA LYS A 56 -0.01 -12.96 11.78
C LYS A 56 -0.35 -11.83 10.80
N TYR A 57 0.64 -11.29 10.12
CA TYR A 57 0.47 -10.18 9.19
C TYR A 57 1.25 -10.39 7.91
N ILE A 58 0.69 -9.95 6.79
CA ILE A 58 1.43 -9.69 5.56
C ILE A 58 1.84 -8.21 5.62
N LYS A 59 3.14 -7.94 5.58
CA LYS A 59 3.69 -6.59 5.59
C LYS A 59 3.83 -6.09 4.16
N ILE A 60 3.37 -4.87 3.91
CA ILE A 60 3.58 -4.14 2.66
C ILE A 60 4.69 -3.14 2.87
N LEU A 61 5.71 -3.18 2.01
CA LEU A 61 6.83 -2.25 1.98
C LEU A 61 6.72 -1.33 0.76
N SER A 62 7.19 -0.10 0.95
CA SER A 62 7.37 0.88 -0.12
C SER A 62 8.78 1.45 -0.02
N GLY A 63 9.66 1.08 -0.94
CA GLY A 63 11.01 1.66 -1.05
C GLY A 63 11.83 1.60 0.24
N GLY A 64 11.75 0.48 0.96
CA GLY A 64 12.48 0.28 2.23
C GLY A 64 11.76 0.81 3.49
N SER A 65 10.53 1.31 3.38
CA SER A 65 9.69 1.72 4.51
C SER A 65 8.49 0.80 4.69
N ALA A 66 8.03 0.61 5.93
CA ALA A 66 6.79 -0.11 6.22
C ALA A 66 5.59 0.77 5.87
N HIS A 67 4.72 0.31 4.97
CA HIS A 67 3.56 1.05 4.50
C HIS A 67 2.28 0.61 5.23
N SER A 68 1.96 -0.69 5.15
CA SER A 68 0.74 -1.26 5.72
C SER A 68 0.97 -2.70 6.19
N PHE A 69 0.04 -3.21 7.00
CA PHE A 69 -0.01 -4.59 7.41
C PHE A 69 -1.41 -5.14 7.17
N ILE A 70 -1.49 -6.31 6.52
CA ILE A 70 -2.74 -7.02 6.30
C ILE A 70 -2.83 -8.17 7.31
N VAL A 71 -3.95 -8.30 8.00
CA VAL A 71 -4.17 -9.41 8.95
C VAL A 71 -4.26 -10.73 8.18
N ASN A 72 -3.41 -11.69 8.54
CA ASN A 72 -3.26 -12.98 7.84
C ASN A 72 -3.79 -14.17 8.66
N THR A 73 -4.54 -13.91 9.72
CA THR A 73 -5.03 -14.96 10.63
C THR A 73 -6.46 -14.69 11.05
N ASP A 74 -7.23 -15.77 11.19
CA ASP A 74 -8.59 -15.75 11.72
C ASP A 74 -8.63 -15.77 13.26
N LYS A 75 -7.46 -15.90 13.91
CA LYS A 75 -7.32 -16.02 15.37
C LYS A 75 -7.06 -14.68 16.07
N ASP A 76 -7.12 -13.55 15.35
CA ASP A 76 -6.94 -12.25 15.98
C ASP A 76 -8.19 -11.87 16.79
N SER A 77 -7.99 -11.37 18.01
CA SER A 77 -9.08 -11.06 18.93
C SER A 77 -9.86 -9.79 18.56
N LYS A 78 -9.28 -8.91 17.73
CA LYS A 78 -9.85 -7.59 17.39
C LYS A 78 -10.11 -7.40 15.91
N PHE A 79 -9.33 -8.05 15.05
CA PHE A 79 -9.36 -7.84 13.61
C PHE A 79 -9.72 -9.11 12.86
N LYS A 80 -10.30 -8.95 11.68
CA LYS A 80 -10.62 -10.05 10.78
C LYS A 80 -9.46 -10.27 9.81
N LYS A 81 -9.35 -11.48 9.28
CA LYS A 81 -8.44 -11.75 8.17
C LYS A 81 -8.75 -10.80 7.00
N GLY A 82 -7.70 -10.25 6.40
CA GLY A 82 -7.79 -9.25 5.35
C GLY A 82 -7.88 -7.80 5.83
N ASP A 83 -8.09 -7.55 7.13
CA ASP A 83 -8.13 -6.17 7.64
C ASP A 83 -6.80 -5.46 7.36
N ILE A 84 -6.92 -4.24 6.82
CA ILE A 84 -5.80 -3.37 6.51
C ILE A 84 -5.49 -2.53 7.75
N LEU A 85 -4.23 -2.53 8.18
CA LEU A 85 -3.75 -1.77 9.32
C LEU A 85 -2.59 -0.86 8.90
N MET A 86 -2.55 0.35 9.43
CA MET A 86 -1.46 1.30 9.21
C MET A 86 -0.19 0.84 9.93
N ALA A 87 0.99 1.10 9.36
CA ALA A 87 2.24 0.89 10.05
C ALA A 87 2.39 1.84 11.26
N ALA A 88 2.62 1.29 12.46
CA ALA A 88 3.02 2.08 13.64
C ALA A 88 4.54 2.06 13.85
N SER A 89 5.19 0.98 13.41
CA SER A 89 6.63 0.83 13.38
C SER A 89 7.04 -0.05 12.19
N TRP A 90 8.34 -0.21 12.00
CA TRP A 90 8.89 -1.15 11.01
C TRP A 90 8.31 -2.57 11.14
N SER A 91 8.05 -3.02 12.37
CA SER A 91 7.71 -4.41 12.67
C SER A 91 6.25 -4.61 13.06
N ALA A 92 5.50 -3.55 13.38
CA ALA A 92 4.15 -3.68 13.92
C ALA A 92 3.15 -2.65 13.37
N PRO A 93 1.89 -3.05 13.17
CA PRO A 93 0.81 -2.11 12.84
C PRO A 93 0.26 -1.36 14.04
N ALA A 94 -0.40 -0.23 13.77
CA ALA A 94 -1.32 0.42 14.68
C ALA A 94 -2.56 -0.47 14.85
N ARG A 95 -2.86 -0.87 16.09
CA ARG A 95 -4.01 -1.74 16.43
C ARG A 95 -5.21 -0.96 16.98
N ASN A 96 -5.41 0.26 16.50
CA ASN A 96 -6.50 1.13 16.92
C ASN A 96 -7.83 0.79 16.20
N PHE A 97 -7.86 0.75 14.87
CA PHE A 97 -9.03 0.39 14.05
C PHE A 97 -8.60 -0.16 12.67
N PRO A 98 -9.44 -0.98 12.01
CA PRO A 98 -9.19 -1.43 10.64
C PRO A 98 -9.45 -0.31 9.64
N ARG A 99 -8.65 -0.26 8.58
CA ARG A 99 -8.64 0.77 7.52
C ARG A 99 -9.29 0.25 6.24
N GLY A 100 -10.31 -0.57 6.43
CA GLY A 100 -10.91 -1.43 5.40
C GLY A 100 -10.35 -2.85 5.43
N ASN A 101 -10.82 -3.66 4.49
CA ASN A 101 -10.44 -5.06 4.33
C ASN A 101 -10.11 -5.31 2.85
N ILE A 102 -9.01 -6.03 2.56
CA ILE A 102 -8.55 -6.26 1.19
C ILE A 102 -9.53 -7.08 0.34
N PHE A 103 -10.47 -7.80 0.97
CA PHE A 103 -11.51 -8.57 0.29
C PHE A 103 -12.73 -7.73 -0.08
N ASP A 104 -12.83 -6.51 0.44
CA ASP A 104 -13.89 -5.55 0.11
C ASP A 104 -13.41 -4.61 -1.01
N ASP A 105 -14.31 -4.09 -1.84
CA ASP A 105 -13.92 -3.13 -2.89
C ASP A 105 -13.85 -1.67 -2.40
N ASN A 106 -14.43 -1.38 -1.23
CA ASN A 106 -14.79 -0.02 -0.78
C ASN A 106 -13.77 0.65 0.17
N TYR A 107 -12.55 0.11 0.30
CA TYR A 107 -11.50 0.74 1.10
C TYR A 107 -10.72 1.79 0.31
N ASN A 108 -10.21 2.79 1.04
CA ASN A 108 -9.36 3.84 0.53
C ASN A 108 -7.93 3.66 1.03
N VAL A 109 -6.95 3.92 0.16
CA VAL A 109 -5.52 3.84 0.48
C VAL A 109 -4.79 5.03 -0.13
N ARG A 110 -3.71 5.48 0.52
CA ARG A 110 -2.77 6.44 -0.05
C ARG A 110 -1.44 5.79 -0.33
N TRP A 111 -0.67 6.38 -1.24
CA TRP A 111 0.70 5.96 -1.49
C TRP A 111 1.60 6.11 -0.24
N THR A 112 1.23 6.98 0.70
CA THR A 112 1.92 7.19 1.98
C THR A 112 1.50 6.23 3.10
N GLY A 113 0.37 5.52 2.97
CA GLY A 113 -0.13 4.60 3.97
C GLY A 113 -1.62 4.28 3.83
N ALA A 114 -2.09 3.29 4.57
CA ALA A 114 -3.53 3.04 4.74
C ALA A 114 -4.20 4.17 5.55
N ILE A 115 -5.46 4.50 5.24
CA ILE A 115 -6.24 5.58 5.88
C ILE A 115 -7.12 5.04 7.00
#